data_AF-A0A7W0LE73-F1
#
_entry.id   AF-A0A7W0LE73-F1
#
_cell.length_a   1.000
_cell.length_b   1.000
_cell.length_c   1.000
_cell.angle_alpha   90.00
_cell.angle_beta   90.00
_cell.angle_gamma   90.00
#
_symmetry.space_group_name_H-M   'P 1'
#
loop_
_entity.id
_entity.type
_entity.pdbx_description
1 polymer ?
#
loop_
_entity_poly.entity_id
_entity_poly.type
_entity_poly.pdbx_seq_one_letter_code
_entity_poly.pdbx_strand_id
1 'polypeptide(L)'
;MANWCNLHLSVIGRKEDLVPFRKAPGRLKGRIDTSKSSVFLPEMEYGESRDLEADGVTPFGRRFARAEYLFQGRGDDHGEPFEGISRQYPALAFVLAFGDPNGDAHGSYCC
;
A
#
# COMPACT_ATOMS: atom_id res chain seq x y z
N MET A 1 24.45 0.13 3.77
CA MET A 1 23.48 0.55 4.80
C MET A 1 22.11 0.18 4.27
N ALA A 2 21.24 -0.44 5.07
CA ALA A 2 19.87 -0.69 4.63
C ALA A 2 19.18 0.67 4.53
N ASN A 3 18.92 1.13 3.30
CA ASN A 3 18.20 2.38 3.09
C ASN A 3 16.72 2.10 3.34
N TRP A 4 16.12 2.77 4.32
CA TRP A 4 14.69 2.62 4.62
C TRP A 4 13.97 3.81 4.01
N CYS A 5 12.97 3.53 3.17
CA CYS A 5 12.19 4.57 2.50
C CYS A 5 10.74 4.53 2.98
N ASN A 6 10.14 5.71 3.13
CA ASN A 6 8.71 5.81 3.39
C ASN A 6 7.97 5.52 2.08
N LEU A 7 7.09 4.52 2.11
CA LEU A 7 6.27 4.08 1.00
C LEU A 7 4.82 4.42 1.27
N HIS A 8 4.17 4.93 0.23
CA HIS A 8 2.76 5.22 0.23
C HIS A 8 2.11 4.48 -0.94
N LEU A 9 1.29 3.47 -0.61
CA LEU A 9 0.49 2.74 -1.58
C LEU A 9 -0.92 3.34 -1.63
N SER A 10 -1.31 3.80 -2.81
CA SER A 10 -2.68 4.17 -3.15
C SER A 10 -3.30 3.09 -4.03
N VAL A 11 -4.40 2.50 -3.56
CA VAL A 11 -5.19 1.52 -4.32
C VAL A 11 -6.50 2.16 -4.74
N ILE A 12 -6.74 2.25 -6.05
CA ILE A 12 -7.87 2.96 -6.63
C ILE A 12 -8.76 1.98 -7.39
N GLY A 13 -10.07 2.07 -7.19
CA GLY A 13 -11.02 1.21 -7.88
C GLY A 13 -12.45 1.53 -7.51
N ARG A 14 -13.41 0.74 -7.99
CA ARG A 14 -14.79 0.89 -7.52
C ARG A 14 -14.86 0.44 -6.07
N LYS A 15 -15.84 0.96 -5.34
CA LYS A 15 -16.02 0.62 -3.93
C LYS A 15 -16.24 -0.88 -3.72
N GLU A 16 -16.96 -1.53 -4.62
CA GLU A 16 -17.20 -2.99 -4.61
C GLU A 16 -15.90 -3.81 -4.76
N ASP A 17 -14.99 -3.37 -5.64
CA ASP A 17 -13.71 -4.03 -5.89
C ASP A 17 -12.69 -3.76 -4.77
N LEU A 18 -12.77 -2.60 -4.11
CA LEU A 18 -11.87 -2.24 -3.01
C LEU A 18 -12.19 -2.97 -1.70
N VAL A 19 -13.45 -3.35 -1.47
CA VAL A 19 -13.86 -4.04 -0.24
C VAL A 19 -13.11 -5.37 -0.02
N PRO A 20 -13.01 -6.30 -0.99
CA PRO A 20 -12.26 -7.55 -0.79
C PRO A 20 -10.77 -7.28 -0.56
N PHE A 21 -10.15 -6.38 -1.31
CA PHE A 21 -8.76 -6.00 -1.11
C PHE A 21 -8.50 -5.46 0.30
N ARG A 22 -9.36 -4.58 0.81
CA ARG A 22 -9.22 -4.02 2.16
C ARG A 22 -9.47 -5.01 3.30
N LYS A 23 -10.17 -6.12 3.04
CA LYS A 23 -10.37 -7.19 4.03
C LYS A 23 -9.18 -8.13 4.12
N ALA A 24 -8.45 -8.33 3.02
CA ALA A 24 -7.27 -9.19 2.96
C ALA A 24 -6.17 -8.85 4.00
N PRO A 25 -5.88 -7.56 4.30
CA PRO A 25 -4.96 -7.18 5.38
C PRO A 25 -5.61 -7.14 6.79
N GLY A 26 -6.86 -7.58 6.95
CA GLY A 26 -7.53 -7.77 8.25
C GLY A 26 -8.16 -6.52 8.89
N ARG A 27 -7.60 -5.32 8.72
CA ARG A 27 -8.19 -4.06 9.22
C ARG A 27 -8.44 -3.04 8.12
N LEU A 28 -9.62 -2.41 8.19
CA LEU A 28 -10.07 -1.39 7.23
C LEU A 28 -9.44 0.00 7.51
N LYS A 29 -8.99 0.27 8.74
CA LYS A 29 -8.37 1.54 9.14
C LYS A 29 -7.46 1.31 10.35
N GLY A 30 -6.35 2.03 10.42
CA GLY A 30 -5.38 2.00 11.51
C GLY A 30 -4.29 0.96 11.30
N ARG A 31 -3.67 0.52 12.40
CA ARG A 31 -2.54 -0.41 12.40
C ARG A 31 -2.92 -1.79 11.85
N ILE A 32 -2.18 -2.22 10.84
CA ILE A 32 -2.24 -3.53 10.17
C ILE A 32 -1.06 -4.36 10.64
N ASP A 33 -1.37 -5.56 11.14
CA ASP A 33 -0.41 -6.59 11.48
C ASP A 33 -0.02 -7.33 10.19
N THR A 34 1.18 -7.04 9.68
CA THR A 34 1.71 -7.61 8.44
C THR A 34 1.85 -9.13 8.51
N SER A 35 2.07 -9.71 9.71
CA SER A 35 2.13 -11.17 9.92
C SER A 35 0.81 -11.89 9.63
N LYS A 36 -0.30 -11.15 9.60
CA LYS A 36 -1.66 -11.66 9.33
C LYS A 36 -2.21 -11.18 7.99
N SER A 37 -1.43 -10.41 7.23
CA SER A 37 -1.83 -9.89 5.92
C SER A 37 -1.40 -10.86 4.82
N SER A 38 -2.30 -11.13 3.88
CA SER A 38 -1.95 -11.84 2.64
C SER A 38 -1.44 -10.91 1.53
N VAL A 39 -1.42 -9.60 1.79
CA VAL A 39 -1.09 -8.54 0.82
C VAL A 39 0.23 -7.87 1.17
N PHE A 40 0.50 -7.65 2.45
CA PHE A 40 1.70 -6.93 2.90
C PHE A 40 2.69 -7.91 3.50
N LEU A 41 3.96 -7.78 3.11
CA LEU A 41 5.02 -8.63 3.63
C LEU A 41 5.40 -8.20 5.07
N PRO A 42 5.87 -9.12 5.93
CA PRO A 42 6.32 -8.80 7.29
C PRO A 42 7.43 -7.75 7.36
N GLU A 43 8.15 -7.52 6.28
CA GLU A 43 9.23 -6.53 6.16
C GLU A 43 8.74 -5.11 5.78
N MET A 44 7.46 -4.95 5.46
CA MET A 44 6.82 -3.68 5.10
C MET A 44 6.19 -2.99 6.33
N GLU A 45 7.02 -2.67 7.32
CA GLU A 45 6.61 -2.10 8.61
C GLU A 45 6.90 -0.59 8.68
N TYR A 46 6.07 0.21 9.36
CA TYR A 46 6.31 1.66 9.52
C TYR A 46 7.08 1.99 10.81
N GLY A 47 8.31 2.50 10.69
CA GLY A 47 9.11 3.04 11.80
C GLY A 47 9.49 2.00 12.88
N GLU A 48 9.98 2.46 14.02
CA GLU A 48 10.32 1.57 15.17
C GLU A 48 9.11 0.85 15.78
N SER A 49 7.89 1.21 15.37
CA SER A 49 6.62 0.69 15.91
C SER A 49 5.99 -0.47 15.13
N ARG A 50 6.66 -1.02 14.11
CA ARG A 50 6.33 -2.29 13.44
C ARG A 50 5.01 -2.39 12.67
N ASP A 51 4.11 -1.41 12.77
CA ASP A 51 2.75 -1.55 12.22
C ASP A 51 2.56 -0.73 10.93
N LEU A 52 2.03 -1.34 9.87
CA LEU A 52 1.58 -0.63 8.67
C LEU A 52 0.31 0.18 8.97
N GLU A 53 0.18 1.40 8.44
CA GLU A 53 -1.02 2.22 8.67
C GLU A 53 -1.93 2.24 7.44
N ALA A 54 -3.18 1.80 7.60
CA ALA A 54 -4.22 2.00 6.61
C ALA A 54 -4.99 3.29 6.89
N ASP A 55 -4.96 4.17 5.91
CA ASP A 55 -5.83 5.32 5.84
C ASP A 55 -7.24 4.92 5.38
N GLY A 56 -8.21 5.77 5.72
CA GLY A 56 -9.61 5.54 5.35
C GLY A 56 -9.83 5.51 3.83
N VAL A 57 -11.01 5.05 3.40
CA VAL A 57 -11.39 5.15 1.99
C VAL A 57 -11.90 6.54 1.69
N THR A 58 -11.25 7.22 0.75
CA THR A 58 -11.63 8.54 0.27
C THR A 58 -12.30 8.44 -1.11
N PRO A 59 -13.32 9.27 -1.41
CA PRO A 59 -13.87 9.36 -2.75
C PRO A 59 -12.80 9.80 -3.75
N PHE A 60 -12.71 9.12 -4.90
CA PHE A 60 -11.79 9.45 -5.98
C PHE A 60 -12.58 9.64 -7.28
N GLY A 61 -12.93 10.89 -7.59
CA GLY A 61 -13.86 11.19 -8.68
C GLY A 61 -15.29 10.71 -8.41
N ARG A 62 -16.10 10.55 -9.47
CA ARG A 62 -17.54 10.25 -9.35
C ARG A 62 -17.88 8.79 -9.08
N ARG A 63 -17.01 7.84 -9.43
CA ARG A 63 -17.30 6.40 -9.40
C ARG A 63 -16.26 5.55 -8.69
N PHE A 64 -15.10 6.12 -8.39
CA PHE A 64 -14.01 5.39 -7.77
C PHE A 64 -13.82 5.87 -6.33
N ALA A 65 -13.16 5.03 -5.57
CA ALA A 65 -12.64 5.39 -4.27
C ALA A 65 -11.15 5.04 -4.24
N ARG A 66 -10.46 5.58 -3.25
CA ARG A 66 -9.05 5.34 -3.01
C ARG A 66 -8.87 4.84 -1.60
N ALA A 67 -8.07 3.79 -1.43
CA ALA A 67 -7.57 3.34 -0.14
C ALA A 67 -6.07 3.66 -0.09
N GLU A 68 -5.62 4.21 1.02
CA GLU A 68 -4.24 4.68 1.21
C GLU A 68 -3.58 3.86 2.32
N TYR A 69 -2.31 3.51 2.11
CA TYR A 69 -1.53 2.68 3.03
C TYR A 69 -0.11 3.22 3.14
N LEU A 70 0.36 3.46 4.36
CA LEU A 70 1.69 4.00 4.65
C LEU A 70 2.52 2.95 5.40
N PHE A 71 3.74 2.72 4.92
CA PHE A 71 4.70 1.77 5.50
C PHE A 71 6.14 2.15 5.16
N GLN A 72 7.13 1.55 5.81
CA GLN A 72 8.52 1.63 5.36
C GLN A 72 8.94 0.31 4.71
N GLY A 73 9.77 0.41 3.69
CA GLY A 73 10.39 -0.74 3.05
C GLY A 73 11.90 -0.55 2.94
N ARG A 74 12.61 -1.67 2.84
CA ARG A 74 14.06 -1.69 2.59
C ARG A 74 14.34 -1.51 1.10
N GLY A 75 15.04 -0.44 0.73
CA GLY A 75 15.32 -0.07 -0.65
C GLY A 75 16.16 -1.11 -1.36
N ASP A 76 15.54 -1.79 -2.33
CA ASP A 76 16.10 -2.09 -3.66
C ASP A 76 15.03 -2.77 -4.56
N ASP A 77 13.98 -3.40 -4.00
CA ASP A 77 12.90 -4.02 -4.80
C ASP A 77 11.49 -3.88 -4.17
N HIS A 78 10.90 -2.68 -4.25
CA HIS A 78 9.54 -2.45 -3.74
C HIS A 78 8.43 -2.83 -4.72
N GLY A 79 8.75 -3.04 -6.00
CA GLY A 79 7.76 -3.27 -7.06
C GLY A 79 7.28 -4.72 -7.18
N GLU A 80 8.18 -5.69 -7.02
CA GLU A 80 7.89 -7.12 -7.22
C GLU A 80 6.70 -7.65 -6.40
N PRO A 81 6.54 -7.31 -5.09
CA PRO A 81 5.42 -7.81 -4.31
C PRO A 81 4.07 -7.32 -4.85
N PHE A 82 4.03 -6.08 -5.38
CA PHE A 82 2.80 -5.46 -5.86
C PHE A 82 2.42 -5.90 -7.27
N GLU A 83 3.36 -6.39 -8.07
CA GLU A 83 3.04 -6.96 -9.38
C GLU A 83 2.23 -8.27 -9.26
N GLY A 84 2.57 -9.12 -8.30
CA GLY A 84 1.78 -10.33 -8.01
C GLY A 84 0.39 -10.02 -7.45
N ILE A 85 0.28 -8.94 -6.67
CA ILE A 85 -0.98 -8.48 -6.08
C ILE A 85 -1.86 -7.81 -7.14
N SER A 86 -1.30 -6.98 -8.03
CA SER A 86 -2.09 -6.32 -9.09
C SER A 86 -2.76 -7.35 -10.00
N ARG A 87 -2.07 -8.46 -10.30
CA ARG A 87 -2.65 -9.59 -11.05
C ARG A 87 -3.83 -10.28 -10.34
N GLN A 88 -3.85 -10.30 -9.00
CA GLN A 88 -4.97 -10.86 -8.23
C GLN A 88 -6.19 -9.93 -8.17
N TYR A 89 -5.97 -8.63 -8.35
CA TYR A 89 -7.01 -7.61 -8.32
C TYR A 89 -7.00 -6.75 -9.59
N PRO A 90 -7.31 -7.33 -10.77
CA PRO A 90 -7.17 -6.64 -12.07
C PRO A 90 -8.15 -5.47 -12.27
N ALA A 91 -9.15 -5.32 -11.38
CA ALA A 91 -10.07 -4.20 -11.38
C ALA A 91 -9.57 -2.99 -10.56
N LEU A 92 -8.41 -3.13 -9.89
CA LEU A 92 -7.80 -2.12 -9.05
C LEU A 92 -6.52 -1.59 -9.69
N ALA A 93 -6.31 -0.28 -9.57
CA ALA A 93 -5.05 0.36 -9.92
C ALA A 93 -4.20 0.54 -8.66
N PHE A 94 -2.91 0.20 -8.77
CA PHE A 94 -1.94 0.27 -7.68
C PHE A 94 -0.91 1.35 -7.98
N VAL A 95 -0.83 2.36 -7.13
CA VAL A 95 0.12 3.45 -7.23
C VAL A 95 1.02 3.41 -6.02
N LEU A 96 2.32 3.15 -6.23
CA LEU A 96 3.32 3.13 -5.17
C LEU A 96 4.19 4.38 -5.28
N ALA A 97 4.06 5.27 -4.30
CA ALA A 97 4.90 6.44 -4.15
C ALA A 97 5.97 6.18 -3.08
N PHE A 98 7.18 6.66 -3.31
CA PHE A 98 8.30 6.60 -2.39
C PHE A 98 8.76 8.02 -2.08
N GLY A 99 8.80 8.36 -0.80
CA GLY A 99 9.35 9.60 -0.31
C GLY A 99 10.77 9.35 0.21
N ASP A 100 11.75 10.04 -0.35
CA ASP A 100 13.07 10.10 0.27
C ASP A 100 12.94 10.83 1.62
N PRO A 101 13.66 10.42 2.69
CA PRO A 101 13.65 11.15 3.95
C PRO A 101 14.04 12.63 3.82
N ASN A 102 14.65 13.06 2.70
CA ASN A 102 14.98 14.44 2.40
C ASN A 102 13.86 15.25 1.68
N GLY A 103 12.68 14.66 1.43
CA GLY A 103 11.47 15.39 1.00
C GLY A 103 11.13 15.33 -0.49
N ASP A 104 11.93 14.64 -1.31
CA ASP A 104 11.61 14.43 -2.73
C ASP A 104 10.67 13.23 -2.91
N ALA A 105 9.56 13.45 -3.63
CA ALA A 105 8.55 12.44 -3.92
C ALA A 105 8.78 11.86 -5.33
N HIS A 106 8.96 10.55 -5.39
CA HIS A 106 9.09 9.79 -6.62
C HIS A 106 8.00 8.69 -6.66
N GLY A 107 7.58 8.23 -7.84
CA GLY A 107 6.46 7.28 -7.93
C GLY A 107 6.58 6.31 -9.11
N SER A 108 6.12 5.08 -8.88
CA SER A 108 6.01 4.00 -9.87
C SER A 108 4.56 3.55 -9.98
N TYR A 109 4.10 3.25 -11.19
CA TYR A 109 2.75 2.77 -11.48
C TYR A 109 2.79 1.31 -11.95
N CYS A 110 1.93 0.46 -11.39
CA CYS A 110 1.68 -0.89 -11.89
C CYS A 110 0.21 -1.00 -12.31
N CYS A 111 -0.02 -1.45 -13.54
CA CYS A 111 -1.33 -1.73 -14.11
C CYS A 111 -1.71 -3.20 -13.91
#